data_AF-A0AAD3DRS7-F1
#
_entry.id   AF-A0AAD3DRS7-F1
#
_cell.length_a   1.000
_cell.length_b   1.000
_cell.length_c   1.000
_cell.angle_alpha   90.00
_cell.angle_beta   90.00
_cell.angle_gamma   90.00
#
_symmetry.space_group_name_H-M   'P 1'
#
loop_
_entity.id
_entity.type
_entity.pdbx_description
1 polymer ?
#
loop_
_entity_poly.entity_id
_entity_poly.type
_entity_poly.pdbx_seq_one_letter_code
_entity_poly.pdbx_strand_id
1 'polypeptide(L)'
;GGGAGTPVAGTSPEHPFAARNSIRNVEEQFNELRPRLALHFPFELDAFQQEAVLHLEGGRSVFVAAHTSAGKTVVAEYAFALATRHCTRAIYTSPIKTISNQKFRDFSAKFEVGLLTGDVQVRPTAPCLIMTTEILRSMLYKGADLIRDVEVVVFDEVHYVNDVDRGVVWEEVIIMLPPHITLVLLSATVPNVMDFADWVGRTKRKVIHVTGTTKRPVPLEHSLYHAGELYPICSREVFNPEGVRRAQAAYKARNDPQQGSYGGGG
;
A
#
# COMPACT_ATOMS: atom_id res chain seq x y z
N GLY A 1 25.67 26.12 10.98
CA GLY A 1 24.48 26.45 11.77
C GLY A 1 23.26 26.14 10.94
N GLY A 2 22.55 25.06 11.27
CA GLY A 2 21.33 24.66 10.57
C GLY A 2 20.14 25.29 11.28
N GLY A 3 19.39 26.13 10.57
CA GLY A 3 18.19 26.75 11.11
C GLY A 3 17.20 25.69 11.59
N ALA A 4 16.67 25.88 12.79
CA ALA A 4 15.50 25.16 13.26
C ALA A 4 14.35 25.50 12.30
N GLY A 5 14.12 24.61 11.33
CA GLY A 5 13.02 24.72 10.39
C GLY A 5 11.70 24.74 11.15
N THR A 6 10.77 25.59 10.70
CA THR A 6 9.41 25.65 11.23
C THR A 6 8.80 24.25 11.30
N PRO A 7 8.15 23.85 12.40
CA PRO A 7 7.53 22.54 12.51
C PRO A 7 6.54 22.32 11.36
N VAL A 8 6.71 21.22 10.62
CA VAL A 8 5.75 20.84 9.57
C VAL A 8 4.44 20.45 10.23
N ALA A 9 3.32 20.99 9.74
CA ALA A 9 2.00 20.67 10.30
C ALA A 9 1.75 19.15 10.31
N GLY A 10 1.22 18.64 11.42
CA GLY A 10 0.89 17.21 11.58
C GLY A 10 2.03 16.33 12.10
N THR A 11 3.24 16.86 12.33
CA THR A 11 4.31 16.15 13.05
C THR A 11 4.14 16.28 14.57
N SER A 12 4.81 15.40 15.33
CA SER A 12 4.86 15.46 16.79
C SER A 12 6.30 15.34 17.30
N PRO A 13 6.59 15.68 18.58
CA PRO A 13 7.95 15.59 19.13
C PRO A 13 8.55 14.18 19.07
N GLU A 14 7.69 13.16 19.19
CA GLU A 14 8.01 11.73 19.06
C GLU A 14 8.24 11.31 17.59
N HIS A 15 7.59 11.97 16.63
CA HIS A 15 7.70 11.69 15.19
C HIS A 15 7.95 12.98 14.37
N PRO A 16 9.14 13.61 14.48
CA PRO A 16 9.42 14.89 13.83
C PRO A 16 9.51 14.81 12.29
N PHE A 17 9.70 13.62 11.72
CA PHE A 17 9.80 13.35 10.29
C PHE A 17 8.60 12.58 9.71
N ALA A 18 7.56 12.31 10.51
CA ALA A 18 6.29 11.77 10.02
C ALA A 18 5.14 12.70 10.39
N ALA A 19 4.33 13.05 9.41
CA ALA A 19 3.17 13.90 9.60
C ALA A 19 1.88 13.13 9.32
N ARG A 20 0.83 13.38 10.10
CA ARG A 20 -0.52 12.85 9.84
C ARG A 20 -1.54 13.97 9.95
N ASN A 21 -2.62 13.91 9.16
CA ASN A 21 -3.67 14.93 9.12
C ASN A 21 -3.09 16.35 8.89
N SER A 22 -2.08 16.43 8.02
CA SER A 22 -1.31 17.66 7.82
C SER A 22 -1.99 18.67 6.88
N ILE A 23 -3.04 18.24 6.18
CA ILE A 23 -3.88 19.08 5.32
C ILE A 23 -5.21 19.31 6.02
N ARG A 24 -5.60 20.58 6.18
CA ARG A 24 -6.95 20.98 6.61
C ARG A 24 -7.85 21.09 5.39
N ASN A 25 -9.13 20.75 5.52
CA ASN A 25 -10.12 20.84 4.43
C ASN A 25 -9.67 20.13 3.14
N VAL A 26 -9.27 18.86 3.25
CA VAL A 26 -8.78 18.04 2.11
C VAL A 26 -9.69 18.13 0.89
N GLU A 27 -11.00 18.01 1.09
CA GLU A 27 -11.99 18.03 0.00
C GLU A 27 -12.01 19.36 -0.77
N GLU A 28 -11.98 20.48 -0.05
CA GLU A 28 -11.97 21.83 -0.64
C GLU A 28 -10.70 22.04 -1.49
N GLN A 29 -9.53 21.76 -0.91
CA GLN A 29 -8.26 21.88 -1.62
C GLN A 29 -8.16 20.93 -2.82
N PHE A 30 -8.70 19.71 -2.69
CA PHE A 30 -8.74 18.76 -3.79
C PHE A 30 -9.65 19.23 -4.92
N ASN A 31 -10.78 19.85 -4.60
CA ASN A 31 -11.68 20.43 -5.61
C ASN A 31 -11.05 21.60 -6.37
N GLU A 32 -10.23 22.42 -5.71
CA GLU A 32 -9.45 23.48 -6.36
C GLU A 32 -8.38 22.92 -7.32
N LEU A 33 -7.75 21.81 -6.93
CA LEU A 33 -6.75 21.11 -7.75
C LEU A 33 -7.37 20.34 -8.93
N ARG A 34 -8.64 19.90 -8.78
CA ARG A 34 -9.36 18.99 -9.70
C ARG A 34 -9.23 19.32 -11.20
N PRO A 35 -9.28 20.59 -11.64
CA PRO A 35 -9.14 20.94 -13.05
C PRO A 35 -7.74 20.68 -13.64
N ARG A 36 -6.73 20.54 -12.79
CA ARG A 36 -5.31 20.43 -13.17
C ARG A 36 -4.67 19.10 -12.77
N LEU A 37 -5.48 18.12 -12.34
CA LEU A 37 -4.98 16.79 -11.97
C LEU A 37 -4.16 16.18 -13.11
N ALA A 38 -3.09 15.46 -12.76
CA ALA A 38 -2.30 14.69 -13.72
C ALA A 38 -3.08 13.50 -14.30
N LEU A 39 -4.08 13.02 -13.56
CA LEU A 39 -4.93 11.89 -13.94
C LEU A 39 -6.33 12.05 -13.36
N HIS A 40 -7.35 11.86 -14.20
CA HIS A 40 -8.76 11.83 -13.80
C HIS A 40 -9.25 10.39 -13.65
N PHE A 41 -10.03 10.15 -12.61
CA PHE A 41 -10.66 8.86 -12.34
C PHE A 41 -12.17 8.94 -12.64
N PRO A 42 -12.80 7.85 -13.12
CA PRO A 42 -14.23 7.83 -13.40
C PRO A 42 -15.11 7.71 -12.14
N PHE A 43 -14.49 7.70 -10.96
CA PHE A 43 -15.13 7.62 -9.65
C PHE A 43 -14.55 8.70 -8.73
N GLU A 44 -15.28 8.99 -7.65
CA GLU A 44 -14.81 9.91 -6.61
C GLU A 44 -13.73 9.25 -5.76
N LEU A 45 -12.64 9.97 -5.52
CA LEU A 45 -11.54 9.49 -4.71
C LEU A 45 -11.91 9.57 -3.23
N ASP A 46 -11.55 8.54 -2.46
CA ASP A 46 -11.67 8.55 -1.01
C ASP A 46 -10.80 9.66 -0.38
N ALA A 47 -11.16 10.13 0.82
CA ALA A 47 -10.46 11.23 1.48
C ALA A 47 -8.94 11.00 1.62
N PHE A 48 -8.52 9.77 1.93
CA PHE A 48 -7.09 9.44 2.04
C PHE A 48 -6.37 9.45 0.67
N GLN A 49 -7.08 9.14 -0.41
CA GLN A 49 -6.55 9.19 -1.78
C GLN A 49 -6.40 10.65 -2.21
N GLN A 50 -7.40 11.50 -1.91
CA GLN A 50 -7.34 12.94 -2.14
C GLN A 50 -6.17 13.59 -1.38
N GLU A 51 -6.01 13.28 -0.09
CA GLU A 51 -4.90 13.77 0.73
C GLU A 51 -3.54 13.33 0.16
N ALA A 52 -3.40 12.07 -0.25
CA ALA A 52 -2.18 11.58 -0.88
C ALA A 52 -1.86 12.35 -2.19
N VAL A 53 -2.86 12.57 -3.05
CA VAL A 53 -2.70 13.32 -4.30
C VAL A 53 -2.25 14.77 -4.03
N LEU A 54 -2.86 15.45 -3.06
CA LEU A 54 -2.45 16.82 -2.67
C LEU A 54 -1.01 16.89 -2.15
N HIS A 55 -0.56 15.85 -1.44
CA HIS A 55 0.84 15.76 -1.03
C HIS A 55 1.78 15.57 -2.21
N LEU A 56 1.44 14.65 -3.12
CA LEU A 56 2.24 14.37 -4.32
C LEU A 56 2.37 15.58 -5.25
N GLU A 57 1.29 16.31 -5.48
CA GLU A 57 1.33 17.57 -6.25
C GLU A 57 2.24 18.64 -5.62
N GLY A 58 2.39 18.61 -4.29
CA GLY A 58 3.36 19.45 -3.58
C GLY A 58 4.79 18.90 -3.56
N GLY A 59 5.10 17.81 -4.29
CA GLY A 59 6.41 17.14 -4.27
C GLY A 59 6.74 16.46 -2.94
N ARG A 60 5.72 16.13 -2.13
CA ARG A 60 5.88 15.55 -0.80
C ARG A 60 5.74 14.03 -0.85
N SER A 61 6.51 13.34 -0.01
CA SER A 61 6.46 11.87 0.09
C SER A 61 5.28 11.42 0.95
N VAL A 62 4.66 10.31 0.59
CA VAL A 62 3.44 9.82 1.23
C VAL A 62 3.60 8.38 1.69
N PHE A 63 2.95 8.04 2.79
CA PHE A 63 2.76 6.67 3.25
C PHE A 63 1.28 6.38 3.44
N VAL A 64 0.73 5.56 2.54
CA VAL A 64 -0.66 5.12 2.53
C VAL A 64 -0.79 3.76 3.23
N ALA A 65 -1.36 3.77 4.43
CA ALA A 65 -1.68 2.56 5.20
C ALA A 65 -3.19 2.27 5.17
N ALA A 66 -3.61 1.38 4.27
CA ALA A 66 -5.01 1.02 4.08
C ALA A 66 -5.17 -0.47 3.74
N HIS A 67 -6.35 -1.04 3.99
CA HIS A 67 -6.61 -2.45 3.69
C HIS A 67 -6.34 -2.81 2.21
N THR A 68 -6.02 -4.07 1.95
CA THR A 68 -6.05 -4.61 0.58
C THR A 68 -7.46 -4.39 0.02
N SER A 69 -7.57 -4.14 -1.29
CA SER A 69 -8.78 -3.71 -1.99
C SER A 69 -9.34 -2.32 -1.63
N ALA A 70 -8.66 -1.51 -0.80
CA ALA A 70 -9.04 -0.12 -0.52
C ALA A 70 -8.68 0.88 -1.65
N GLY A 71 -8.23 0.41 -2.80
CA GLY A 71 -7.89 1.31 -3.91
C GLY A 71 -6.56 2.05 -3.77
N LYS A 72 -5.61 1.58 -2.94
CA LYS A 72 -4.26 2.18 -2.80
C LYS A 72 -3.54 2.42 -4.14
N THR A 73 -3.81 1.58 -5.14
CA THR A 73 -3.26 1.69 -6.49
C THR A 73 -3.56 3.04 -7.16
N VAL A 74 -4.64 3.74 -6.80
CA VAL A 74 -4.92 5.12 -7.26
C VAL A 74 -3.72 6.04 -7.04
N VAL A 75 -3.06 5.93 -5.89
CA VAL A 75 -1.91 6.80 -5.53
C VAL A 75 -0.68 6.46 -6.38
N ALA A 76 -0.49 5.18 -6.72
CA ALA A 76 0.57 4.75 -7.65
C ALA A 76 0.31 5.23 -9.09
N GLU A 77 -0.94 5.11 -9.57
CA GLU A 77 -1.33 5.61 -10.90
C GLU A 77 -1.13 7.11 -11.00
N TYR A 78 -1.50 7.85 -9.95
CA TYR A 78 -1.29 9.29 -9.90
C TYR A 78 0.19 9.67 -9.93
N ALA A 79 1.03 8.96 -9.18
CA ALA A 79 2.49 9.16 -9.20
C ALA A 79 3.10 8.93 -10.59
N PHE A 80 2.64 7.91 -11.31
CA PHE A 80 3.06 7.64 -12.69
C PHE A 80 2.63 8.75 -13.64
N ALA A 81 1.38 9.20 -13.53
CA ALA A 81 0.86 10.31 -14.32
C ALA A 81 1.63 11.62 -14.04
N LEU A 82 1.95 11.89 -12.77
CA LEU A 82 2.70 13.06 -12.34
C LEU A 82 4.11 13.08 -12.93
N ALA A 83 4.84 11.96 -12.82
CA ALA A 83 6.18 11.82 -13.41
C ALA A 83 6.14 11.98 -14.94
N THR A 84 5.12 11.40 -15.59
CA THR A 84 4.91 11.55 -17.03
C THR A 84 4.68 13.02 -17.40
N ARG A 85 3.86 13.75 -16.63
CA ARG A 85 3.61 15.19 -16.82
C ARG A 85 4.86 16.04 -16.62
N HIS A 86 5.76 15.64 -15.73
CA HIS A 86 7.04 16.31 -15.48
C HIS A 86 8.15 15.88 -16.46
N CYS A 87 7.87 14.98 -17.39
CA CYS A 87 8.86 14.36 -18.27
C CYS A 87 10.01 13.67 -17.51
N THR A 88 9.70 13.12 -16.33
CA THR A 88 10.62 12.35 -15.48
C THR A 88 10.24 10.86 -15.50
N ARG A 89 11.00 10.04 -14.77
CA ARG A 89 10.73 8.61 -14.62
C ARG A 89 10.08 8.29 -13.28
N ALA A 90 9.25 7.26 -13.27
CA ALA A 90 8.70 6.65 -12.06
C ALA A 90 9.02 5.16 -12.00
N ILE A 91 9.35 4.67 -10.81
CA ILE A 91 9.56 3.24 -10.56
C ILE A 91 8.47 2.73 -9.64
N TYR A 92 7.87 1.59 -9.97
CA TYR A 92 7.05 0.79 -9.08
C TYR A 92 7.80 -0.47 -8.69
N THR A 93 7.98 -0.69 -7.40
CA THR A 93 8.61 -1.88 -6.86
C THR A 93 7.66 -2.66 -5.98
N SER A 94 7.74 -3.99 -6.10
CA SER A 94 7.00 -4.96 -5.29
C SER A 94 7.92 -6.11 -4.91
N PRO A 95 7.78 -6.70 -3.71
CA PRO A 95 8.62 -7.83 -3.30
C PRO A 95 8.27 -9.12 -4.06
N ILE A 96 7.12 -9.20 -4.75
CA ILE A 96 6.64 -10.44 -5.37
C ILE A 96 6.56 -10.29 -6.89
N LYS A 97 7.34 -11.10 -7.61
CA LYS A 97 7.40 -11.10 -9.08
C LYS A 97 6.03 -11.26 -9.75
N THR A 98 5.17 -12.13 -9.21
CA THR A 98 3.81 -12.34 -9.73
C THR A 98 2.97 -11.06 -9.66
N ILE A 99 3.13 -10.27 -8.59
CA ILE A 99 2.44 -8.98 -8.44
C ILE A 99 3.01 -7.98 -9.46
N SER A 100 4.33 -7.93 -9.67
CA SER A 100 4.94 -7.10 -10.72
C SER A 100 4.36 -7.40 -12.11
N ASN A 101 4.17 -8.67 -12.46
CA ASN A 101 3.56 -9.08 -13.73
C ASN A 101 2.09 -8.66 -13.86
N GLN A 102 1.33 -8.75 -12.76
CA GLN A 102 -0.05 -8.28 -12.72
C GLN A 102 -0.12 -6.76 -12.92
N LYS A 103 0.67 -6.01 -12.16
CA LYS A 103 0.75 -4.55 -12.26
C LYS A 103 1.25 -4.07 -13.62
N PHE A 104 2.12 -4.83 -14.27
CA PHE A 104 2.53 -4.55 -15.64
C PHE A 104 1.36 -4.57 -16.61
N ARG A 105 0.48 -5.58 -16.52
CA ARG A 105 -0.73 -5.64 -17.35
C ARG A 105 -1.69 -4.50 -17.00
N ASP A 106 -1.92 -4.26 -15.72
CA ASP A 106 -2.85 -3.23 -15.26
C ASP A 106 -2.41 -1.82 -15.70
N PHE A 107 -1.13 -1.46 -15.50
CA PHE A 107 -0.62 -0.14 -15.86
C PHE A 107 -0.36 0.04 -17.36
N SER A 108 -0.08 -1.03 -18.10
CA SER A 108 0.11 -0.95 -19.57
C SER A 108 -1.16 -0.51 -20.32
N ALA A 109 -2.33 -0.61 -19.69
CA ALA A 109 -3.57 -0.09 -20.25
C ALA A 109 -3.66 1.45 -20.23
N LYS A 110 -2.84 2.12 -19.40
CA LYS A 110 -2.91 3.57 -19.15
C LYS A 110 -1.61 4.31 -19.45
N PHE A 111 -0.47 3.65 -19.34
CA PHE A 111 0.85 4.27 -19.42
C PHE A 111 1.81 3.47 -20.32
N GLU A 112 2.87 4.14 -20.77
CA GLU A 112 4.01 3.44 -21.37
C GLU A 112 4.88 2.83 -20.27
N VAL A 113 4.77 1.52 -20.09
CA VAL A 113 5.37 0.80 -18.95
C VAL A 113 6.42 -0.21 -19.38
N GLY A 114 7.56 -0.22 -18.68
CA GLY A 114 8.57 -1.28 -18.75
C GLY A 114 8.44 -2.25 -17.58
N LEU A 115 8.95 -3.47 -17.75
CA LEU A 115 9.06 -4.48 -16.70
C LEU A 115 10.50 -4.96 -16.62
N LEU A 116 11.13 -4.84 -15.45
CA LEU A 116 12.45 -5.39 -15.17
C LEU A 116 12.37 -6.38 -14.01
N THR A 117 12.56 -7.64 -14.32
CA THR A 117 12.70 -8.73 -13.34
C THR A 117 14.04 -9.42 -13.55
N GLY A 118 14.43 -10.33 -12.65
CA GLY A 118 15.66 -11.11 -12.82
C GLY A 118 15.73 -11.91 -14.13
N ASP A 119 14.57 -12.33 -14.64
CA ASP A 119 14.49 -13.22 -15.80
C ASP A 119 14.05 -12.52 -17.09
N VAL A 120 13.31 -11.42 -16.99
CA VAL A 120 12.67 -10.76 -18.13
C VAL A 120 12.84 -9.26 -18.05
N GLN A 121 13.22 -8.65 -19.17
CA GLN A 121 13.23 -7.21 -19.38
C GLN A 121 12.33 -6.85 -20.57
N VAL A 122 11.35 -5.98 -20.35
CA VAL A 122 10.43 -5.46 -21.37
C VAL A 122 10.47 -3.94 -21.32
N ARG A 123 10.70 -3.29 -22.47
CA ARG A 123 10.76 -1.81 -22.60
C ARG A 123 11.55 -1.14 -21.46
N PRO A 124 12.85 -1.46 -21.26
CA PRO A 124 13.64 -0.91 -20.16
C PRO A 124 13.83 0.62 -20.23
N THR A 125 13.59 1.21 -21.40
CA THR A 125 13.68 2.66 -21.63
C THR A 125 12.42 3.41 -21.27
N ALA A 126 11.30 2.72 -20.99
CA ALA A 126 10.01 3.34 -20.71
C ALA A 126 10.09 4.32 -19.52
N PRO A 127 9.26 5.39 -19.52
CA PRO A 127 9.27 6.39 -18.45
C PRO A 127 8.78 5.81 -17.13
N CYS A 128 7.81 4.90 -17.17
CA CYS A 128 7.31 4.18 -16.01
C CYS A 128 7.88 2.76 -16.01
N LEU A 129 8.57 2.36 -14.94
CA LEU A 129 9.17 1.03 -14.82
C LEU A 129 8.57 0.28 -13.65
N ILE A 130 8.26 -0.99 -13.86
CA ILE A 130 7.91 -1.93 -12.80
C ILE A 130 9.07 -2.88 -12.61
N MET A 131 9.47 -3.10 -11.37
CA MET A 131 10.53 -4.06 -11.06
C MET A 131 10.32 -4.71 -9.70
N THR A 132 11.15 -5.71 -9.37
CA THR A 132 11.22 -6.20 -7.99
C THR A 132 12.20 -5.37 -7.18
N THR A 133 12.07 -5.39 -5.85
CA THR A 133 12.92 -4.59 -4.96
C THR A 133 14.40 -4.95 -5.09
N GLU A 134 14.71 -6.21 -5.38
CA GLU A 134 16.07 -6.71 -5.62
C GLU A 134 16.69 -6.14 -6.90
N ILE A 135 15.89 -5.92 -7.94
CA ILE A 135 16.36 -5.30 -9.19
C ILE A 135 16.66 -3.83 -8.95
N LEU A 136 15.77 -3.11 -8.26
CA LEU A 136 16.02 -1.72 -7.87
C LEU A 136 17.29 -1.61 -7.02
N ARG A 137 17.46 -2.50 -6.04
CA ARG A 137 18.69 -2.59 -5.23
C ARG A 137 19.92 -2.78 -6.09
N SER A 138 19.88 -3.71 -7.05
CA SER A 138 21.01 -3.96 -7.97
C SER A 138 21.36 -2.72 -8.79
N MET A 139 20.34 -1.99 -9.27
CA MET A 139 20.54 -0.74 -10.02
C MET A 139 21.20 0.34 -9.16
N LEU A 140 20.83 0.46 -7.89
CA LEU A 140 21.41 1.41 -6.95
C LEU A 140 22.89 1.07 -6.65
N TYR A 141 23.22 -0.20 -6.38
CA TYR A 141 24.61 -0.62 -6.17
C TYR A 141 25.50 -0.40 -7.39
N LYS A 142 24.95 -0.58 -8.59
CA LYS A 142 25.67 -0.39 -9.86
C LYS A 142 25.76 1.09 -10.27
N GLY A 143 25.10 2.01 -9.55
CA GLY A 143 25.05 3.42 -9.92
C GLY A 143 24.40 3.66 -11.28
N ALA A 144 23.33 2.92 -11.60
CA ALA A 144 22.68 3.01 -12.91
C ALA A 144 22.25 4.46 -13.23
N ASP A 145 22.68 4.99 -14.38
CA ASP A 145 22.41 6.39 -14.77
C ASP A 145 20.91 6.71 -14.84
N LEU A 146 20.08 5.72 -15.13
CA LEU A 146 18.61 5.85 -15.15
C LEU A 146 18.05 6.43 -13.85
N ILE A 147 18.67 6.16 -12.70
CA ILE A 147 18.21 6.64 -11.38
C ILE A 147 18.23 8.17 -11.29
N ARG A 148 19.04 8.85 -12.10
CA ARG A 148 19.13 10.33 -12.12
C ARG A 148 17.83 10.97 -12.61
N ASP A 149 17.13 10.30 -13.53
CA ASP A 149 15.89 10.80 -14.12
C ASP A 149 14.64 10.38 -13.33
N VAL A 150 14.80 9.56 -12.28
CA VAL A 150 13.69 9.08 -11.45
C VAL A 150 13.26 10.18 -10.48
N GLU A 151 12.00 10.58 -10.57
CA GLU A 151 11.38 11.50 -9.62
C GLU A 151 10.67 10.77 -8.48
N VAL A 152 10.02 9.65 -8.78
CA VAL A 152 9.17 8.95 -7.81
C VAL A 152 9.49 7.45 -7.77
N VAL A 153 9.58 6.90 -6.57
CA VAL A 153 9.61 5.45 -6.34
C VAL A 153 8.41 5.04 -5.50
N VAL A 154 7.55 4.23 -6.10
CA VAL A 154 6.42 3.56 -5.46
C VAL A 154 6.88 2.23 -4.91
N PHE A 155 6.64 2.05 -3.63
CA PHE A 155 6.98 0.89 -2.85
C PHE A 155 5.67 0.21 -2.43
N ASP A 156 5.37 -0.92 -3.05
CA ASP A 156 4.15 -1.66 -2.78
C ASP A 156 4.37 -2.79 -1.77
N GLU A 157 3.34 -3.08 -0.97
CA GLU A 157 3.34 -4.08 0.09
C GLU A 157 4.46 -3.88 1.13
N VAL A 158 4.63 -2.63 1.61
CA VAL A 158 5.67 -2.25 2.60
C VAL A 158 5.58 -3.07 3.90
N HIS A 159 4.43 -3.64 4.25
CA HIS A 159 4.29 -4.53 5.40
C HIS A 159 5.20 -5.77 5.34
N TYR A 160 5.73 -6.13 4.16
CA TYR A 160 6.79 -7.14 4.02
C TYR A 160 8.15 -6.70 4.56
N VAL A 161 8.31 -5.46 5.04
CA VAL A 161 9.57 -5.04 5.69
C VAL A 161 9.87 -5.84 6.95
N ASN A 162 8.84 -6.40 7.60
CA ASN A 162 9.00 -7.29 8.76
C ASN A 162 9.37 -8.74 8.37
N ASP A 163 9.50 -9.05 7.08
CA ASP A 163 9.95 -10.35 6.60
C ASP A 163 11.46 -10.51 6.86
N VAL A 164 11.84 -11.61 7.52
CA VAL A 164 13.23 -11.84 7.97
C VAL A 164 14.22 -11.89 6.80
N ASP A 165 13.79 -12.42 5.66
CA ASP A 165 14.68 -12.63 4.51
C ASP A 165 14.65 -11.42 3.56
N ARG A 166 13.51 -10.71 3.49
CA ARG A 166 13.27 -9.66 2.48
C ARG A 166 13.30 -8.24 3.04
N GLY A 167 13.13 -8.06 4.35
CA GLY A 167 13.14 -6.75 5.00
C GLY A 167 14.45 -5.99 4.81
N VAL A 168 15.57 -6.70 4.83
CA VAL A 168 16.91 -6.10 4.63
C VAL A 168 17.02 -5.41 3.27
N VAL A 169 16.48 -6.02 2.21
CA VAL A 169 16.51 -5.46 0.85
C VAL A 169 15.78 -4.12 0.81
N TRP A 170 14.67 -4.02 1.52
CA TRP A 170 13.87 -2.80 1.61
C TRP A 170 14.61 -1.68 2.32
N GLU A 171 15.22 -1.98 3.47
CA GLU A 171 16.00 -1.01 4.22
C GLU A 171 17.18 -0.49 3.41
N GLU A 172 17.92 -1.38 2.75
CA GLU A 172 19.05 -1.04 1.88
C GLU A 172 18.62 -0.11 0.75
N VAL A 173 17.55 -0.46 0.02
CA VAL A 173 17.04 0.37 -1.08
C VAL A 173 16.61 1.73 -0.55
N ILE A 174 15.82 1.76 0.53
CA ILE A 174 15.41 3.02 1.14
C ILE A 174 16.65 3.81 1.48
N ILE A 175 17.64 3.31 2.21
CA ILE A 175 18.86 4.06 2.57
C ILE A 175 19.59 4.61 1.33
N MET A 176 19.77 3.80 0.29
CA MET A 176 20.57 4.15 -0.90
C MET A 176 19.90 5.12 -1.88
N LEU A 177 18.56 5.24 -1.88
CA LEU A 177 17.88 6.11 -2.83
C LEU A 177 18.38 7.58 -2.77
N PRO A 178 18.65 8.24 -3.91
CA PRO A 178 19.07 9.63 -3.89
C PRO A 178 18.07 10.61 -3.23
N PRO A 179 18.54 11.74 -2.66
CA PRO A 179 17.68 12.70 -1.98
C PRO A 179 16.63 13.38 -2.86
N HIS A 180 16.79 13.42 -4.18
CA HIS A 180 15.79 14.05 -5.07
C HIS A 180 14.52 13.20 -5.21
N ILE A 181 14.58 11.89 -4.94
CA ILE A 181 13.48 10.97 -5.17
C ILE A 181 12.37 11.14 -4.11
N THR A 182 11.13 11.28 -4.57
CA THR A 182 9.91 11.25 -3.77
C THR A 182 9.47 9.81 -3.53
N LEU A 183 9.09 9.50 -2.29
CA LEU A 183 8.69 8.16 -1.88
C LEU A 183 7.16 8.05 -1.83
N VAL A 184 6.63 6.97 -2.40
CA VAL A 184 5.22 6.56 -2.25
C VAL A 184 5.21 5.18 -1.62
N LEU A 185 4.95 5.12 -0.31
CA LEU A 185 4.89 3.88 0.46
C LEU A 185 3.44 3.40 0.52
N LEU A 186 3.15 2.19 0.02
CA LEU A 186 1.82 1.58 0.05
C LEU A 186 1.85 0.32 0.92
N SER A 187 0.98 0.26 1.92
CA SER A 187 0.93 -0.87 2.84
C SER A 187 -0.50 -1.25 3.20
N ALA A 188 -0.69 -2.54 3.52
CA ALA A 188 -1.75 -2.98 4.42
C ALA A 188 -1.64 -2.26 5.78
N THR A 189 -2.70 -2.28 6.57
CA THR A 189 -2.72 -1.65 7.88
C THR A 189 -1.65 -2.25 8.80
N VAL A 190 -0.71 -1.42 9.26
CA VAL A 190 0.35 -1.79 10.21
C VAL A 190 0.24 -0.90 11.47
N PRO A 191 0.43 -1.45 12.68
CA PRO A 191 0.23 -0.70 13.92
C PRO A 191 1.28 0.41 14.15
N ASN A 192 2.52 0.19 13.70
CA ASN A 192 3.68 1.08 13.89
C ASN A 192 3.95 1.99 12.67
N VAL A 193 2.89 2.42 11.97
CA VAL A 193 3.02 3.21 10.73
C VAL A 193 3.80 4.51 10.92
N MET A 194 3.58 5.20 12.06
CA MET A 194 4.24 6.48 12.37
C MET A 194 5.73 6.28 12.66
N ASP A 195 6.09 5.25 13.44
CA ASP A 195 7.49 4.93 13.74
C ASP A 195 8.27 4.63 12.46
N PHE A 196 7.69 3.82 11.57
CA PHE A 196 8.32 3.50 10.29
C PHE A 196 8.43 4.74 9.39
N ALA A 197 7.37 5.52 9.27
CA ALA A 197 7.38 6.77 8.51
C ALA A 197 8.46 7.74 9.02
N ASP A 198 8.62 7.85 10.33
CA ASP A 198 9.60 8.74 10.95
C ASP A 198 11.02 8.24 10.70
N TRP A 199 11.27 6.93 10.80
CA TRP A 199 12.55 6.34 10.44
C TRP A 199 12.92 6.60 8.97
N VAL A 200 11.99 6.36 8.03
CA VAL A 200 12.21 6.68 6.61
C VAL A 200 12.49 8.16 6.44
N GLY A 201 11.68 9.02 7.05
CA GLY A 201 11.79 10.46 6.92
C GLY A 201 13.10 11.01 7.49
N ARG A 202 13.55 10.50 8.64
CA ARG A 202 14.83 10.83 9.25
C ARG A 202 16.01 10.39 8.38
N THR A 203 15.93 9.18 7.84
CA THR A 203 16.93 8.60 6.93
C THR A 203 17.06 9.43 5.65
N LYS A 204 15.94 9.91 5.13
CA LYS A 204 15.89 10.74 3.91
C LYS A 204 15.95 12.24 4.12
N ARG A 205 15.90 12.69 5.38
CA ARG A 205 15.75 14.10 5.75
C ARG A 205 14.55 14.75 5.02
N LYS A 206 13.44 14.02 4.97
CA LYS A 206 12.16 14.42 4.36
C LYS A 206 11.02 14.10 5.32
N VAL A 207 9.99 14.93 5.35
CA VAL A 207 8.76 14.56 6.06
C VAL A 207 7.95 13.59 5.22
N ILE A 208 7.53 12.48 5.83
CA ILE A 208 6.64 11.49 5.22
C ILE A 208 5.22 11.74 5.70
N HIS A 209 4.31 11.98 4.77
CA HIS A 209 2.89 12.25 5.09
C HIS A 209 2.10 10.94 5.12
N VAL A 210 1.70 10.54 6.31
CA VAL A 210 0.96 9.31 6.57
C VAL A 210 -0.54 9.57 6.40
N THR A 211 -1.18 8.80 5.53
CA THR A 211 -2.63 8.80 5.32
C THR A 211 -3.14 7.37 5.16
N GLY A 212 -4.45 7.17 5.21
CA GLY A 212 -5.05 5.85 5.01
C GLY A 212 -6.39 5.68 5.70
N THR A 213 -6.84 4.42 5.80
CA THR A 213 -8.11 4.08 6.43
C THR A 213 -8.00 2.75 7.16
N THR A 214 -8.58 2.72 8.36
CA THR A 214 -8.75 1.49 9.14
C THR A 214 -10.02 0.74 8.75
N LYS A 215 -10.93 1.36 7.99
CA LYS A 215 -12.20 0.76 7.57
C LYS A 215 -12.03 0.03 6.23
N ARG A 216 -12.55 -1.19 6.14
CA ARG A 216 -12.64 -1.92 4.87
C ARG A 216 -13.77 -1.35 4.01
N PRO A 217 -13.54 -1.04 2.71
CA PRO A 217 -14.61 -0.59 1.83
C PRO A 217 -15.70 -1.65 1.64
N VAL A 218 -15.29 -2.93 1.58
CA VAL A 218 -16.20 -4.08 1.55
C VAL A 218 -16.10 -4.79 2.90
N PRO A 219 -17.14 -4.72 3.75
CA PRO A 219 -17.14 -5.39 5.03
C PRO A 219 -17.06 -6.92 4.86
N LEU A 220 -16.35 -7.58 5.76
CA LEU A 220 -16.25 -9.04 5.78
C LEU A 220 -17.29 -9.66 6.71
N GLU A 221 -17.77 -10.83 6.31
CA GLU A 221 -18.54 -11.74 7.14
C GLU A 221 -17.77 -13.04 7.29
N HIS A 222 -17.61 -13.50 8.53
CA HIS A 222 -16.96 -14.77 8.84
C HIS A 222 -18.02 -15.76 9.30
N SER A 223 -17.99 -16.96 8.73
CA SER A 223 -18.89 -18.05 9.08
C SER A 223 -18.10 -19.33 9.34
N LEU A 224 -18.61 -20.17 10.25
CA LEU A 224 -18.17 -21.57 10.37
C LEU A 224 -18.99 -22.41 9.39
N TYR A 225 -18.33 -23.32 8.69
CA TYR A 225 -19.01 -24.27 7.82
C TYR A 225 -19.05 -25.64 8.50
N HIS A 226 -20.24 -26.21 8.64
CA HIS A 226 -20.42 -27.57 9.12
C HIS A 226 -21.65 -28.19 8.48
N ALA A 227 -21.54 -29.44 8.05
CA ALA A 227 -22.68 -30.23 7.59
C ALA A 227 -23.48 -29.66 6.39
N GLY A 228 -22.90 -28.79 5.56
CA GLY A 228 -23.62 -28.12 4.48
C GLY A 228 -24.26 -26.78 4.89
N GLU A 229 -24.14 -26.40 6.17
CA GLU A 229 -24.65 -25.14 6.69
C GLU A 229 -23.52 -24.17 7.05
N LEU A 230 -23.82 -22.88 6.91
CA LEU A 230 -22.95 -21.78 7.33
C LEU A 230 -23.52 -21.15 8.61
N TYR A 231 -22.66 -20.94 9.59
CA TYR A 231 -22.99 -20.33 10.88
C TYR A 231 -22.22 -19.00 10.99
N PRO A 232 -22.88 -17.85 10.83
CA PRO A 232 -22.23 -16.54 10.91
C PRO A 232 -21.67 -16.25 12.30
N ILE A 233 -20.37 -16.07 12.42
CA ILE A 233 -19.65 -15.84 13.71
C ILE A 233 -19.09 -14.43 13.86
N CYS A 234 -18.99 -13.65 12.78
CA CYS A 234 -18.57 -12.26 12.84
C CYS A 234 -19.11 -11.53 11.61
N SER A 235 -19.67 -10.33 11.79
CA SER A 235 -20.06 -9.45 10.68
C SER A 235 -19.60 -8.03 11.02
N ARG A 236 -18.97 -7.35 10.05
CA ARG A 236 -18.46 -5.98 10.21
C ARG A 236 -17.56 -5.80 11.43
N GLU A 237 -16.67 -6.76 11.67
CA GLU A 237 -15.74 -6.78 12.81
C GLU A 237 -16.42 -6.95 14.18
N VAL A 238 -17.73 -7.17 14.22
CA VAL A 238 -18.48 -7.48 15.45
C VAL A 238 -18.61 -8.99 15.58
N PHE A 239 -18.00 -9.54 16.62
CA PHE A 239 -18.09 -10.96 16.95
C PHE A 239 -19.52 -11.34 17.36
N ASN A 240 -20.02 -12.46 16.83
CA ASN A 240 -21.32 -13.05 17.14
C ASN A 240 -21.11 -14.37 17.91
N PRO A 241 -21.17 -14.36 19.26
CA PRO A 241 -21.02 -15.56 20.08
C PRO A 241 -22.09 -16.64 19.82
N GLU A 242 -23.28 -16.23 19.39
CA GLU A 242 -24.39 -17.15 19.14
C GLU A 242 -24.11 -18.06 17.94
N GLY A 243 -23.50 -17.52 16.88
CA GLY A 243 -23.07 -18.30 15.72
C GLY A 243 -22.13 -19.43 16.10
N VAL A 244 -21.18 -19.16 17.02
CA VAL A 244 -20.25 -20.18 17.53
C VAL A 244 -20.98 -21.25 18.32
N ARG A 245 -21.91 -20.86 19.22
CA ARG A 245 -22.70 -21.82 19.99
C ARG A 245 -23.55 -22.72 19.10
N ARG A 246 -24.18 -22.16 18.08
CA ARG A 246 -24.99 -22.91 17.10
C ARG A 246 -24.14 -23.90 16.31
N ALA A 247 -22.98 -23.48 15.81
CA ALA A 247 -22.05 -24.36 15.12
C ALA A 247 -21.55 -25.51 16.01
N GLN A 248 -21.22 -25.22 17.28
CA GLN A 248 -20.80 -26.22 18.25
C GLN A 248 -21.92 -27.21 18.59
N ALA A 249 -23.16 -26.74 18.74
CA ALA A 249 -24.31 -27.59 18.98
C ALA A 249 -24.57 -28.54 17.80
N ALA A 250 -24.51 -28.02 16.56
CA ALA A 250 -24.65 -28.83 15.35
C ALA A 250 -23.54 -29.89 15.23
N TYR A 251 -22.29 -29.50 15.52
CA TYR A 251 -21.15 -30.43 15.53
C TYR A 251 -21.33 -31.55 16.57
N LYS A 252 -21.77 -31.21 17.79
CA LYS A 252 -21.99 -32.21 18.85
C LYS A 252 -23.14 -33.15 18.52
N ALA A 253 -24.27 -32.62 18.08
CA ALA A 253 -25.45 -33.43 17.76
C ALA A 253 -25.17 -34.50 16.69
N ARG A 254 -24.25 -34.23 15.77
CA ARG A 254 -23.90 -35.14 14.68
C ARG A 254 -22.76 -36.12 15.00
N ASN A 255 -21.91 -35.77 15.97
CA ASN A 255 -20.77 -36.59 16.41
C ASN A 255 -21.04 -37.32 17.73
N ASP A 256 -22.25 -37.26 18.25
CA ASP A 256 -22.65 -38.01 19.44
C ASP A 256 -22.79 -39.50 19.09
N PRO A 257 -21.98 -40.41 19.66
CA PRO A 257 -21.99 -41.83 19.30
C PRO A 257 -23.29 -42.57 19.63
N GLN A 258 -24.26 -41.93 20.30
CA GLN A 258 -25.51 -42.57 20.72
C GLN A 258 -26.59 -42.73 19.63
N GLN A 259 -26.41 -42.21 18.41
CA GLN A 259 -27.37 -42.40 17.30
C GLN A 259 -27.02 -43.56 16.34
N GLY A 260 -26.04 -44.41 16.68
CA GLY A 260 -25.58 -45.51 15.82
C GLY A 260 -26.13 -46.92 16.13
N SER A 261 -27.03 -47.10 17.10
CA SER A 261 -27.54 -48.43 17.43
C SER A 261 -29.01 -48.34 17.84
N TYR A 262 -29.92 -48.66 16.91
CA TYR A 262 -31.22 -49.33 17.11
C TYR A 262 -31.98 -49.25 15.76
N GLY A 263 -31.58 -50.10 14.82
CA GLY A 263 -32.18 -50.20 13.50
C GLY A 263 -31.87 -51.54 12.84
N GLY A 264 -32.06 -52.64 13.58
CA GLY A 264 -31.92 -53.99 13.07
C GLY A 264 -32.66 -54.98 13.97
N GLY A 265 -33.81 -55.47 13.50
CA GLY A 265 -34.54 -56.55 14.16
C GLY A 265 -36.04 -56.46 13.93
N GLY A 266 -36.57 -57.29 13.04
CA GLY A 266 -38.01 -57.52 12.83
C GLY A 266 -38.37 -57.71 11.37
#